data_AF-A0A2E3DSI6-F1
#
_entry.id   AF-A0A2E3DSI6-F1
#
_cell.length_a   1.000
_cell.length_b   1.000
_cell.length_c   1.000
_cell.angle_alpha   90.00
_cell.angle_beta   90.00
_cell.angle_gamma   90.00
#
_symmetry.space_group_name_H-M   'P 1'
#
loop_
_entity.id
_entity.type
_entity.pdbx_description
1 polymer ?
#
loop_
_entity_poly.entity_id
_entity_poly.type
_entity_poly.pdbx_seq_one_letter_code
_entity_poly.pdbx_strand_id
1 'polypeptide(L)'
;MKKLIISFFLLLFLNAAGSDSLNKAAIAMKNGNYKKALDHINNANKTNYKNPDLYKMKALIHEILDEPNQAKKAWKKCLKYSTDENMNHEAKIHIKILSKKNE
;
A
#
# COMPACT_ATOMS: atom_id res chain seq x y z
N MET A 1 12.99 -33.32 26.69
CA MET A 1 12.77 -31.86 26.56
C MET A 1 13.76 -31.21 25.57
N LYS A 2 13.80 -31.65 24.31
CA LYS A 2 14.66 -31.04 23.26
C LYS A 2 13.96 -30.77 21.93
N LYS A 3 12.72 -31.26 21.75
CA LYS A 3 11.88 -30.98 20.55
C LYS A 3 11.03 -29.71 20.67
N LEU A 4 10.85 -29.17 21.88
CA LEU A 4 10.09 -27.93 22.13
C LEU A 4 10.87 -26.64 21.83
N ILE A 5 12.21 -26.70 21.77
CA ILE A 5 13.03 -25.52 21.48
C ILE A 5 13.02 -25.18 19.98
N ILE A 6 12.86 -26.19 19.11
CA ILE A 6 12.75 -25.98 17.65
C ILE A 6 11.41 -25.29 17.30
N SER A 7 10.37 -25.52 18.10
CA SER A 7 9.05 -24.88 17.90
C SER A 7 9.04 -23.38 18.23
N PHE A 8 10.03 -22.86 18.96
CA PHE A 8 10.07 -21.45 19.34
C PHE A 8 10.85 -20.57 18.35
N PHE A 9 11.72 -21.17 17.51
CA PHE A 9 12.45 -20.45 16.47
C PHE A 9 11.58 -20.12 15.24
N LEU A 10 10.48 -20.85 15.04
CA LEU A 10 9.49 -20.59 13.98
C LEU A 10 8.54 -19.44 14.29
N LEU A 11 8.48 -18.98 15.55
CA LEU A 11 7.61 -17.87 15.98
C LEU A 11 8.27 -16.48 15.84
N LEU A 12 9.54 -16.41 15.42
CA LEU A 12 10.23 -15.16 15.13
C LEU A 12 9.97 -14.61 13.70
N PHE A 13 9.18 -15.30 12.88
CA PHE A 13 8.95 -14.94 11.47
C PHE A 13 7.74 -14.03 11.18
N LEU A 14 7.06 -13.48 12.19
CA LEU A 14 5.77 -12.79 11.98
C LEU A 14 5.77 -11.28 12.23
N ASN A 15 6.90 -10.59 12.03
CA ASN A 15 6.92 -9.12 12.02
C ASN A 15 7.66 -8.48 10.82
N ALA A 16 7.84 -9.19 9.71
CA ALA A 16 8.48 -8.65 8.50
C ALA A 16 7.58 -8.64 7.24
N ALA A 17 6.32 -9.06 7.34
CA ALA A 17 5.44 -9.18 6.16
C ALA A 17 5.08 -7.82 5.52
N GLY A 18 5.16 -6.72 6.29
CA GLY A 18 4.88 -5.37 5.81
C GLY A 18 5.95 -4.82 4.86
N SER A 19 7.22 -5.18 5.04
CA SER A 19 8.34 -4.61 4.26
C SER A 19 8.58 -5.35 2.95
N ASP A 20 8.48 -6.68 2.92
CA ASP A 20 8.72 -7.48 1.70
C ASP A 20 7.72 -7.18 0.58
N SER A 21 6.43 -7.06 0.92
CA SER A 21 5.38 -6.84 -0.09
C SER A 21 5.39 -5.43 -0.68
N LEU A 22 5.70 -4.40 0.13
CA LEU A 22 5.88 -3.02 -0.36
C LEU A 22 7.09 -2.91 -1.29
N ASN A 23 8.21 -3.55 -0.93
CA ASN A 23 9.40 -3.61 -1.79
C ASN A 23 9.11 -4.32 -3.12
N LYS A 24 8.40 -5.46 -3.08
CA LYS A 24 7.96 -6.16 -4.30
C LYS A 24 7.03 -5.31 -5.16
N ALA A 25 6.10 -4.56 -4.55
CA ALA A 25 5.24 -3.63 -5.26
C ALA A 25 6.04 -2.52 -5.93
N ALA A 26 7.00 -1.91 -5.22
CA ALA A 26 7.87 -0.85 -5.75
C ALA A 26 8.72 -1.35 -6.93
N ILE A 27 9.30 -2.54 -6.82
CA ILE A 27 10.07 -3.16 -7.92
C ILE A 27 9.15 -3.41 -9.12
N ALA A 28 7.95 -3.95 -8.92
CA ALA A 28 6.99 -4.16 -10.00
C ALA A 28 6.58 -2.83 -10.67
N MET A 29 6.35 -1.76 -9.90
CA MET A 29 6.09 -0.41 -10.42
C MET A 29 7.25 0.12 -11.26
N LYS A 30 8.49 -0.01 -10.76
CA LYS A 30 9.71 0.41 -11.49
C LYS A 30 9.85 -0.31 -12.83
N ASN A 31 9.39 -1.56 -12.90
CA ASN A 31 9.41 -2.38 -14.11
C ASN A 31 8.16 -2.18 -15.00
N GLY A 32 7.28 -1.22 -14.69
CA GLY A 32 6.04 -0.96 -15.43
C GLY A 32 4.95 -2.02 -15.24
N ASN A 33 5.14 -2.99 -14.35
CA ASN A 33 4.17 -4.05 -14.08
C ASN A 33 3.19 -3.64 -12.97
N TYR A 34 2.30 -2.72 -13.31
CA TYR A 34 1.34 -2.11 -12.38
C TYR A 34 0.32 -3.11 -11.82
N LYS A 35 -0.13 -4.09 -12.61
CA LYS A 35 -1.05 -5.14 -12.14
C LYS A 35 -0.40 -5.99 -11.06
N LYS A 36 0.83 -6.45 -11.28
CA LYS A 36 1.59 -7.22 -10.28
C LYS A 36 1.90 -6.39 -9.03
N ALA A 37 2.16 -5.09 -9.19
CA ALA A 37 2.31 -4.20 -8.05
C ALA A 37 1.02 -4.13 -7.20
N LEU A 38 -0.15 -4.04 -7.84
CA LEU A 38 -1.43 -4.09 -7.13
C LEU A 38 -1.65 -5.42 -6.41
N ASP A 39 -1.23 -6.56 -6.99
CA ASP A 39 -1.32 -7.86 -6.33
C ASP A 39 -0.48 -7.92 -5.05
N HIS A 40 0.76 -7.43 -5.10
CA HIS A 40 1.63 -7.32 -3.93
C HIS A 40 1.02 -6.42 -2.85
N ILE A 41 0.44 -5.27 -3.23
CA ILE A 41 -0.24 -4.35 -2.30
C ILE A 41 -1.50 -4.98 -1.70
N ASN A 42 -2.30 -5.68 -2.50
CA ASN A 42 -3.53 -6.32 -2.03
C ASN A 42 -3.22 -7.45 -1.04
N ASN A 43 -2.13 -8.20 -1.26
CA ASN A 43 -1.67 -9.21 -0.31
C ASN A 43 -1.16 -8.60 0.99
N ALA A 44 -0.39 -7.51 0.94
CA ALA A 44 0.02 -6.78 2.14
C ALA A 44 -1.16 -6.22 2.94
N ASN A 45 -2.19 -5.72 2.25
CA ASN A 45 -3.39 -5.18 2.89
C ASN A 45 -4.19 -6.23 3.68
N LYS A 46 -4.05 -7.53 3.39
CA LYS A 46 -4.75 -8.59 4.16
C LYS A 46 -4.28 -8.65 5.61
N THR A 47 -3.01 -8.36 5.86
CA THR A 47 -2.41 -8.41 7.20
C THR A 47 -2.20 -7.03 7.82
N ASN A 48 -2.10 -5.98 7.01
CA ASN A 48 -1.89 -4.61 7.48
C ASN A 48 -2.85 -3.60 6.82
N TYR A 49 -4.16 -3.80 7.01
CA TYR A 49 -5.21 -3.01 6.35
C TYR A 49 -5.29 -1.53 6.75
N LYS A 50 -4.54 -1.10 7.78
CA LYS A 50 -4.46 0.31 8.24
C LYS A 50 -3.15 0.99 7.88
N ASN A 51 -2.30 0.40 7.04
CA ASN A 51 -1.06 1.06 6.63
C ASN A 51 -1.35 2.12 5.54
N PRO A 52 -1.09 3.41 5.80
CA PRO A 52 -1.33 4.48 4.82
C PRO A 52 -0.40 4.41 3.60
N ASP A 53 0.83 3.88 3.71
CA ASP A 53 1.78 3.75 2.60
C ASP A 53 1.25 2.80 1.51
N LEU A 54 0.59 1.70 1.92
CA LEU A 54 -0.07 0.78 0.99
C LEU A 54 -1.14 1.49 0.17
N TYR A 55 -1.89 2.40 0.80
CA TYR A 55 -2.92 3.15 0.12
C TYR A 55 -2.36 4.27 -0.76
N LYS A 56 -1.26 4.92 -0.35
CA LYS A 56 -0.52 5.87 -1.18
C LYS A 56 -0.01 5.20 -2.47
N MET A 57 0.71 4.08 -2.35
CA MET A 57 1.19 3.36 -3.53
C MET A 57 0.06 2.88 -4.43
N LYS A 58 -1.03 2.36 -3.84
CA LYS A 58 -2.22 1.96 -4.61
C LYS A 58 -2.81 3.13 -5.39
N ALA A 59 -2.90 4.31 -4.76
CA ALA A 59 -3.44 5.50 -5.40
C ALA A 59 -2.59 5.93 -6.60
N LEU A 60 -1.27 6.01 -6.41
CA LEU A 60 -0.32 6.36 -7.48
C LEU A 60 -0.38 5.39 -8.66
N ILE A 61 -0.48 4.08 -8.40
CA ILE A 61 -0.65 3.10 -9.49
C ILE A 61 -1.93 3.35 -10.29
N HIS A 62 -3.05 3.61 -9.61
CA HIS A 62 -4.30 3.91 -10.30
C HIS A 62 -4.24 5.24 -11.06
N GLU A 63 -3.48 6.24 -10.62
CA GLU A 63 -3.25 7.46 -11.42
C GLU A 63 -2.47 7.16 -12.70
N ILE A 64 -1.42 6.33 -12.62
CA ILE A 64 -0.65 5.91 -13.80
C ILE A 64 -1.50 5.11 -14.79
N LEU A 65 -2.45 4.31 -14.29
CA LEU A 65 -3.38 3.52 -15.10
C LEU A 65 -4.58 4.33 -15.64
N ASP A 66 -4.62 5.64 -15.39
CA ASP A 66 -5.75 6.51 -15.71
C ASP A 66 -7.10 6.03 -15.14
N GLU A 67 -7.07 5.53 -13.89
CA GLU A 67 -8.21 5.05 -13.12
C GLU A 67 -8.55 6.04 -11.97
N PRO A 68 -9.07 7.24 -12.27
CA PRO A 68 -9.16 8.35 -11.31
C PRO A 68 -10.08 8.05 -10.12
N ASN A 69 -11.14 7.26 -10.32
CA ASN A 69 -12.08 6.90 -9.24
C ASN A 69 -11.42 5.97 -8.22
N GLN A 70 -10.63 5.01 -8.70
CA GLN A 70 -9.88 4.04 -7.90
C GLN A 70 -8.75 4.77 -7.15
N ALA A 71 -8.02 5.65 -7.84
CA ALA A 71 -7.00 6.50 -7.25
C ALA A 71 -7.56 7.36 -6.11
N LYS A 72 -8.68 8.06 -6.34
CA LYS A 72 -9.36 8.88 -5.33
C LYS A 72 -9.80 8.06 -4.12
N LYS A 73 -10.34 6.86 -4.34
CA LYS A 73 -10.73 5.94 -3.26
C LYS A 73 -9.53 5.51 -2.42
N ALA A 74 -8.38 5.25 -3.04
CA ALA A 74 -7.15 4.90 -2.35
C ALA A 74 -6.57 6.08 -1.57
N TRP A 75 -6.51 7.29 -2.15
CA TRP A 75 -6.08 8.49 -1.43
C TRP A 75 -6.95 8.82 -0.21
N LYS A 76 -8.26 8.64 -0.31
CA LYS A 76 -9.16 8.79 0.85
C LYS A 76 -8.84 7.81 1.98
N LYS A 77 -8.42 6.58 1.66
CA LYS A 77 -7.98 5.61 2.67
C LYS A 77 -6.61 5.95 3.25
N CYS A 78 -5.69 6.43 2.43
CA CYS A 78 -4.40 6.96 2.87
C CYS A 78 -4.60 8.07 3.92
N LEU A 79 -5.41 9.09 3.57
CA LEU A 79 -5.78 10.17 4.47
C LEU A 79 -6.48 9.70 5.75
N LYS A 80 -7.31 8.65 5.67
CA LYS A 80 -8.02 8.10 6.84
C LYS A 80 -7.08 7.45 7.86
N TYR A 81 -6.00 6.83 7.41
CA TYR A 81 -5.12 6.02 8.28
C TYR A 81 -3.78 6.67 8.58
N SER A 82 -3.41 7.73 7.87
CA SER A 82 -2.16 8.45 8.11
C SER A 82 -2.28 9.42 9.28
N THR A 83 -1.29 9.38 10.17
CA THR A 83 -1.03 10.43 11.17
C THR A 83 0.03 11.42 10.71
N ASP A 84 0.66 11.19 9.55
CA ASP A 84 1.70 12.06 8.98
C ASP A 84 1.05 13.25 8.24
N GLU A 85 1.39 14.47 8.67
CA GLU A 85 0.79 15.70 8.13
C GLU A 85 1.16 15.95 6.67
N ASN A 86 2.38 15.62 6.26
CA ASN A 86 2.85 15.80 4.89
C ASN A 86 2.10 14.86 3.93
N MET A 87 1.96 13.60 4.30
CA MET A 87 1.18 12.61 3.55
C MET A 87 -0.30 13.00 3.49
N ASN A 88 -0.84 13.53 4.58
CA ASN A 88 -2.21 14.04 4.62
C ASN A 88 -2.40 15.24 3.68
N HIS A 89 -1.42 16.13 3.62
CA HIS A 89 -1.40 17.26 2.69
C HIS A 89 -1.33 16.78 1.23
N GLU A 90 -0.41 15.88 0.91
CA GLU A 90 -0.27 15.24 -0.40
C GLU A 90 -1.57 14.57 -0.86
N ALA A 91 -2.17 13.73 0.00
CA ALA A 91 -3.42 13.05 -0.32
C ALA A 91 -4.56 14.03 -0.64
N LYS A 92 -4.66 15.15 0.09
CA LYS A 92 -5.65 16.20 -0.16
C LYS A 92 -5.44 16.88 -1.52
N ILE A 93 -4.20 17.16 -1.90
CA ILE A 93 -3.86 17.73 -3.22
C ILE A 93 -4.32 16.79 -4.33
N HIS A 94 -3.92 15.52 -4.28
CA HIS A 94 -4.30 14.55 -5.31
C HIS A 94 -5.82 14.34 -5.39
N ILE A 95 -6.52 14.25 -4.25
CA ILE A 95 -7.99 14.16 -4.23
C ILE A 95 -8.64 15.37 -4.92
N LYS A 96 -8.11 16.58 -4.69
CA LYS A 96 -8.61 17.81 -5.33
C LYS A 96 -8.39 17.78 -6.84
N ILE A 97 -7.19 17.41 -7.30
CA ILE A 97 -6.87 17.29 -8.73
C ILE A 97 -7.77 16.26 -9.41
N LEU A 98 -7.88 15.06 -8.85
CA LEU A 98 -8.70 13.97 -9.40
C LEU A 98 -10.19 14.28 -9.40
N SER A 99 -10.66 15.17 -8.50
CA SER A 99 -12.07 15.58 -8.51
C SER A 99 -12.40 16.52 -9.66
N LYS A 100 -11.44 17.35 -10.09
CA LYS A 100 -11.61 18.29 -11.21
C LYS A 100 -11.49 17.62 -12.58
N LYS A 101 -10.78 16.49 -12.68
CA LYS A 101 -10.59 15.76 -13.95
C LYS A 101 -11.88 15.05 -14.43
N ASN A 102 -12.83 14.84 -13.53
CA ASN A 102 -14.06 14.09 -13.80
C ASN A 102 -15.30 15.01 -13.97
N GLU A 103 -15.09 16.33 -14.07
CA GLU A 103 -16.08 17.35 -14.44
C GLU A 103 -15.94 17.68 -15.92
#